data_AF-A0A3S1FLL3-F1
#
_entry.id   AF-A0A3S1FLL3-F1
#
_cell.length_a   1.000
_cell.length_b   1.000
_cell.length_c   1.000
_cell.angle_alpha   90.00
_cell.angle_beta   90.00
_cell.angle_gamma   90.00
#
_symmetry.space_group_name_H-M   'P 1'
#
loop_
_entity.id
_entity.type
_entity.pdbx_description
1 polymer ?
#
loop_
_entity_poly.entity_id
_entity_poly.type
_entity_poly.pdbx_seq_one_letter_code
_entity_poly.pdbx_strand_id
1 'polypeptide(L)' 'MKSIEAYGELTEPATFTIQRLLPGPIERVWAYLTESDLRRQWMA' A
#
# COMPACT_ATOMS: atom_id res chain seq x y z
N MET A 1 11.52 -10.28 -12.88
CA MET A 1 11.28 -9.51 -11.65
C MET A 1 10.32 -8.38 -12.00
N LYS A 2 9.19 -8.22 -11.30
CA LYS A 2 8.17 -7.21 -11.64
C LYS A 2 8.68 -5.83 -11.20
N SER A 3 8.69 -4.86 -12.11
CA SER A 3 9.06 -3.46 -11.81
C SER A 3 7.96 -2.79 -10.98
N ILE A 4 8.35 -1.89 -10.07
CA ILE A 4 7.38 -1.10 -9.31
C ILE A 4 6.95 0.08 -10.18
N GLU A 5 5.73 -0.01 -10.72
CA GLU A 5 5.16 1.03 -11.57
C GLU A 5 4.67 2.23 -10.75
N ALA A 6 4.70 3.42 -11.37
CA ALA A 6 4.22 4.65 -10.74
C ALA A 6 2.71 4.63 -10.46
N TYR A 7 1.96 3.72 -11.08
CA TYR A 7 0.51 3.56 -10.97
C TYR A 7 0.15 2.13 -10.55
N GLY A 8 -1.10 1.90 -10.16
CA GLY A 8 -1.63 0.56 -9.99
C GLY A 8 -2.11 -0.01 -11.33
N GLU A 9 -2.25 -1.33 -11.41
CA GLU A 9 -2.63 -2.05 -12.60
C GLU A 9 -3.94 -2.82 -12.37
N LEU A 10 -4.85 -2.77 -13.34
CA LEU A 10 -6.04 -3.63 -13.35
C LEU A 10 -5.62 -4.99 -13.90
N THR A 11 -5.36 -5.95 -13.01
CA THR A 11 -4.87 -7.28 -13.39
C THR A 11 -5.99 -8.21 -13.87
N GLU A 12 -7.23 -7.92 -13.48
CA GLU A 12 -8.46 -8.63 -13.88
C GLU A 12 -9.63 -7.63 -13.88
N PRO A 13 -10.78 -7.91 -14.50
CA PRO A 13 -11.87 -6.95 -14.67
C PRO A 13 -12.35 -6.24 -13.39
N ALA A 14 -12.17 -6.86 -12.22
CA ALA A 14 -12.53 -6.31 -10.92
C ALA A 14 -11.40 -6.33 -9.88
N THR A 15 -10.15 -6.55 -10.30
CA THR A 15 -9.00 -6.67 -9.39
C THR A 15 -7.96 -5.60 -9.70
N PHE A 16 -7.80 -4.64 -8.79
CA PHE A 16 -6.80 -3.58 -8.89
C PHE A 16 -5.61 -3.88 -7.96
N THR A 17 -4.43 -4.02 -8.55
CA THR A 17 -3.19 -4.32 -7.82
C THR A 17 -2.29 -3.09 -7.76
N ILE A 18 -1.90 -2.68 -6.55
CA ILE A 18 -0.97 -1.57 -6.33
C ILE A 18 0.29 -2.12 -5.63
N GLN A 19 1.46 -1.76 -6.15
CA GLN A 19 2.74 -2.08 -5.53
C GLN A 19 3.52 -0.79 -5.31
N ARG A 20 4.03 -0.58 -4.08
CA ARG A 20 4.81 0.60 -3.71
C ARG A 20 5.95 0.20 -2.79
N LEU A 21 7.10 0.87 -2.96
CA LEU A 21 8.15 0.86 -1.96
C LEU A 21 7.83 1.96 -0.95
N LEU A 22 7.63 1.58 0.30
CA LEU A 22 7.32 2.53 1.37
C LEU A 22 8.58 2.89 2.15
N PRO A 23 8.76 4.15 2.55
CA PRO A 23 9.91 4.57 3.32
C PRO A 23 9.79 4.09 4.76
N GLY A 24 10.82 3.42 5.25
CA GLY A 24 10.94 3.01 6.65
C GLY A 24 10.79 1.50 6.87
N PRO A 25 10.85 1.08 8.15
CA PRO A 25 10.79 -0.32 8.52
C PRO A 25 9.36 -0.88 8.43
N ILE A 26 9.25 -2.21 8.31
CA ILE A 26 7.96 -2.89 8.14
C ILE A 26 7.01 -2.66 9.32
N GLU A 27 7.53 -2.54 10.54
CA GLU A 27 6.77 -2.30 11.76
C GLU A 27 6.01 -0.97 11.70
N ARG A 28 6.64 0.08 11.13
CA ARG A 28 5.98 1.37 10.94
C ARG A 28 4.85 1.26 9.93
N VAL A 29 5.09 0.59 8.80
CA VAL A 29 4.05 0.39 7.78
C VAL A 29 2.87 -0.40 8.37
N TRP A 30 3.17 -1.45 9.15
CA TRP A 30 2.16 -2.29 9.80
C TRP A 30 1.30 -1.53 10.82
N ALA A 31 1.91 -0.64 11.60
CA ALA A 31 1.20 0.22 12.55
C ALA A 31 0.13 1.08 11.84
N TYR A 32 0.47 1.69 10.69
CA TYR A 32 -0.49 2.49 9.92
C TYR A 32 -1.61 1.65 9.26
N LEU A 33 -1.43 0.35 9.05
CA LEU A 33 -2.50 -0.54 8.56
C LEU A 33 -3.43 -1.03 9.68
N THR A 34 -2.91 -1.22 10.88
CA THR A 34 -3.61 -1.93 11.95
C THR A 34 -4.12 -1.02 13.07
N GLU A 35 -3.39 0.03 13.41
CA GLU A 35 -3.76 0.96 14.49
C GLU A 35 -4.78 1.99 14.00
N SER A 36 -5.95 2.07 14.63
CA SER A 36 -7.06 2.90 14.12
C SER A 36 -6.75 4.40 14.07
N ASP A 37 -5.93 4.92 14.98
CA ASP A 37 -5.58 6.35 15.00
C ASP A 37 -4.58 6.73 13.90
N LEU A 38 -3.66 5.82 13.56
CA LEU A 38 -2.72 6.00 12.45
C LEU A 38 -3.37 5.68 11.10
N ARG A 39 -4.22 4.64 11.06
CA ARG A 39 -4.98 4.28 9.85
C ARG A 39 -5.90 5.41 9.41
N ARG A 40 -6.51 6.18 10.33
CA ARG A 40 -7.29 7.37 9.94
C ARG A 40 -6.43 8.51 9.36
N GLN A 41 -5.11 8.48 9.55
CA GLN A 41 -4.21 9.44 8.91
C GLN A 41 -3.74 8.94 7.53
N TRP A 42 -3.96 7.66 7.20
CA TRP A 42 -3.49 7.05 5.97
C TRP A 42 -4.60 6.34 5.22
N MET A 43 -4.90 6.83 4.02
CA MET A 43 -5.98 6.37 3.14
C MET A 43 -7.41 6.61 3.68
N ALA A 44 -7.60 7.55 4.62
CA ALA A 44 -8.91 8.08 5.00
C ALA A 44 -9.29 9.30 4.16
#